data_AF-A0A4R6KXX6-F1
#
_entry.id   AF-A0A4R6KXX6-F1
#
_cell.length_a   1.000
_cell.length_b   1.000
_cell.length_c   1.000
_cell.angle_alpha   90.00
_cell.angle_beta   90.00
_cell.angle_gamma   90.00
#
_symmetry.space_group_name_H-M   'P 1'
#
loop_
_entity.id
_entity.type
_entity.pdbx_description
1 polymer ?
#
loop_
_entity_poly.entity_id
_entity_poly.type
_entity_poly.pdbx_seq_one_letter_code
_entity_poly.pdbx_strand_id
1 'polypeptide(L)'
;MDNRAAIREFLASRRARITPEQAGLPAYGGNRRVKGLRREEVAMLAGMSIDYYVRLERGNLAGASDTVLEGLARALQLDDAERAHLFDLARAAEPTPARSRKTAPATIPASVQLVLDAVTDTPAWVRNARHDMLAANRMARALHAPLLADPRRPANSARSSTSTRRHTTSTRTGNAPPTTSPRCCAPRPGAIRTTSC
;
A
#
# COMPACT_ATOMS: atom_id res chain seq x y z
N MET A 1 19.27 16.17 10.84
CA MET A 1 18.92 17.42 10.12
C MET A 1 17.40 17.48 10.04
N ASP A 2 16.81 18.66 10.22
CA ASP A 2 15.36 18.81 10.09
C ASP A 2 14.99 18.95 8.61
N ASN A 3 14.55 17.85 8.00
CA ASN A 3 14.14 17.80 6.59
C ASN A 3 13.04 18.83 6.29
N ARG A 4 12.17 19.16 7.25
CA ARG A 4 11.09 20.14 7.04
C ARG A 4 11.64 21.55 6.84
N ALA A 5 12.65 21.92 7.62
CA ALA A 5 13.32 23.21 7.51
C ALA A 5 14.05 23.34 6.16
N ALA A 6 14.79 22.30 5.76
CA ALA A 6 15.51 22.27 4.48
C ALA A 6 14.56 22.41 3.27
N ILE A 7 13.42 21.69 3.29
CA ILE A 7 12.38 21.79 2.25
C ILE A 7 11.81 23.20 2.16
N ARG A 8 11.47 23.79 3.30
CA ARG A 8 10.90 25.14 3.36
C ARG A 8 11.86 26.16 2.77
N GLU A 9 13.13 26.10 3.16
CA GLU A 9 14.16 27.03 2.69
C GLU A 9 14.45 26.85 1.19
N PHE A 10 14.52 25.60 0.73
CA PHE A 10 14.69 25.29 -0.69
C PHE A 10 13.53 25.86 -1.52
N LEU A 11 12.28 25.54 -1.21
CA LEU A 11 11.15 26.03 -2.00
C LEU A 11 10.98 27.56 -1.93
N ALA A 12 11.20 28.16 -0.75
CA ALA A 12 11.11 29.61 -0.59
C ALA A 12 12.17 30.36 -1.40
N SER A 13 13.41 29.87 -1.41
CA SER A 13 14.52 30.49 -2.15
C SER A 13 14.32 30.38 -3.67
N ARG A 14 13.90 29.21 -4.18
CA ARG A 14 13.65 29.02 -5.62
C ARG A 14 12.46 29.84 -6.12
N ARG A 15 11.40 29.96 -5.32
CA ARG A 15 10.25 30.84 -5.65
C ARG A 15 10.64 32.32 -5.71
N ALA A 16 11.53 32.77 -4.81
CA ALA A 16 11.98 34.15 -4.78
C ALA A 16 12.90 34.52 -5.96
N ARG A 17 13.59 33.53 -6.54
CA ARG A 17 14.52 33.71 -7.67
C ARG A 17 13.81 33.97 -9.00
N ILE A 18 12.65 33.38 -9.23
CA ILE A 18 11.98 33.41 -10.53
C ILE A 18 10.97 34.55 -10.60
N THR A 19 11.03 35.31 -11.68
CA THR A 19 10.06 36.36 -11.99
C THR A 19 8.88 35.78 -12.78
N PRO A 20 7.67 36.37 -12.69
CA PRO A 20 6.52 35.91 -13.48
C PRO A 20 6.81 35.92 -14.98
N GLU A 21 7.60 36.89 -15.48
CA GLU A 21 7.96 36.99 -16.90
C GLU A 21 8.82 35.81 -17.34
N GLN A 22 9.80 35.40 -16.50
CA GLN A 22 10.61 34.21 -16.76
C GLN A 22 9.75 32.95 -16.83
N ALA A 23 8.70 32.87 -16.00
CA ALA A 23 7.76 31.76 -15.99
C ALA A 23 6.71 31.80 -17.12
N GLY A 24 6.81 32.77 -18.05
CA GLY A 24 5.87 32.93 -19.16
C GLY A 24 4.50 33.47 -18.74
N LEU A 25 4.39 34.01 -17.53
CA LEU A 25 3.16 34.66 -17.06
C LEU A 25 3.21 36.14 -17.43
N PRO A 26 2.16 36.68 -18.09
CA PRO A 26 2.03 38.12 -18.24
C PRO A 26 1.97 38.73 -16.84
N ALA A 27 2.74 39.80 -16.62
CA ALA A 27 2.79 40.52 -15.35
C ALA A 27 1.45 41.26 -15.10
N TYR A 28 0.37 40.51 -14.86
CA TYR A 28 -0.93 41.06 -14.49
C TYR A 28 -0.85 41.60 -13.06
N GLY A 29 -1.02 42.92 -12.92
CA GLY A 29 -1.32 43.55 -11.64
C GLY A 29 -0.44 44.77 -11.31
N GLY A 30 -1.01 45.96 -11.50
CA GLY A 30 -0.56 47.15 -10.78
C GLY A 30 -0.58 46.89 -9.27
N ASN A 31 0.51 47.26 -8.58
CA ASN A 31 0.81 46.96 -7.17
C ASN A 31 1.19 45.50 -6.83
N ARG A 32 2.24 44.99 -7.47
CA ARG A 32 2.89 43.74 -7.07
C ARG A 32 3.77 43.94 -5.83
N ARG A 33 3.39 43.33 -4.70
CA ARG A 33 4.08 43.44 -3.40
C ARG A 33 5.27 42.47 -3.22
N VAL A 34 5.45 41.52 -4.15
CA VAL A 34 6.46 40.45 -4.06
C VAL A 34 7.28 40.41 -5.34
N LYS A 35 8.62 40.42 -5.22
CA LYS A 35 9.55 40.43 -6.37
C LYS A 35 9.57 39.12 -7.17
N GLY A 36 9.31 37.99 -6.51
CA GLY A 36 9.28 36.66 -7.15
C GLY A 36 7.87 36.18 -7.52
N LEU A 37 7.78 34.90 -7.89
CA LEU A 37 6.51 34.22 -8.12
C LEU A 37 5.64 34.19 -6.86
N ARG A 38 4.35 34.42 -7.00
CA ARG A 38 3.35 34.24 -5.96
C ARG A 38 3.01 32.76 -5.81
N ARG A 39 2.51 32.38 -4.63
CA ARG A 39 2.12 30.99 -4.36
C ARG A 39 1.03 30.50 -5.32
N GLU A 40 0.08 31.37 -5.63
CA GLU A 40 -1.00 31.13 -6.60
C GLU A 40 -0.46 30.87 -8.01
N GLU A 41 0.54 31.63 -8.46
CA GLU A 41 1.17 31.47 -9.77
C GLU A 41 1.94 30.14 -9.86
N VAL A 42 2.71 29.77 -8.83
CA VAL A 42 3.41 28.47 -8.80
C VAL A 42 2.43 27.31 -8.84
N ALA A 43 1.35 27.37 -8.04
CA ALA A 43 0.34 26.33 -8.00
C ALA A 43 -0.34 26.14 -9.36
N MET A 44 -0.66 27.24 -10.04
CA MET A 44 -1.21 27.23 -11.40
C MET A 44 -0.25 26.58 -12.40
N LEU A 45 1.02 27.01 -12.42
CA LEU A 45 2.03 26.47 -13.34
C LEU A 45 2.33 24.99 -13.10
N ALA A 46 2.30 24.57 -11.83
CA ALA A 46 2.55 23.18 -11.45
C ALA A 46 1.31 22.28 -11.53
N GLY A 47 0.14 22.83 -11.84
CA GLY A 47 -1.11 22.07 -11.96
C GLY A 47 -1.64 21.51 -10.63
N MET A 48 -1.48 22.27 -9.53
CA MET A 48 -1.93 21.86 -8.20
C MET A 48 -2.71 22.96 -7.47
N SER A 49 -3.37 22.62 -6.36
CA SER A 49 -4.06 23.63 -5.56
C SER A 49 -3.08 24.49 -4.76
N ILE A 50 -3.46 25.75 -4.51
CA ILE A 50 -2.66 26.69 -3.72
C ILE A 50 -2.40 26.17 -2.30
N ASP A 51 -3.41 25.57 -1.66
CA ASP A 51 -3.29 25.02 -0.31
C ASP A 51 -2.31 23.84 -0.27
N TYR A 52 -2.21 23.08 -1.36
CA TYR A 52 -1.23 22.02 -1.48
C TYR A 52 0.18 22.60 -1.57
N TYR A 53 0.41 23.63 -2.37
CA TYR A 53 1.69 24.33 -2.42
C TYR A 53 2.09 24.94 -1.06
N VAL A 54 1.16 25.59 -0.36
CA VAL A 54 1.41 26.15 0.99
C VAL A 54 1.84 25.06 1.96
N ARG A 55 1.24 23.87 1.87
CA ARG A 55 1.60 22.71 2.70
C ARG A 55 3.01 22.20 2.39
N LEU A 56 3.37 22.14 1.12
CA LEU A 56 4.70 21.73 0.66
C LEU A 56 5.77 22.76 1.11
N GLU A 57 5.51 24.07 0.94
CA GLU A 57 6.40 25.15 1.39
C GLU A 57 6.56 25.19 2.93
N ARG A 58 5.59 24.66 3.69
CA ARG A 58 5.71 24.47 5.16
C ARG A 58 6.59 23.27 5.56
N GLY A 59 7.17 22.55 4.60
CA GLY A 59 8.08 21.44 4.84
C GLY A 59 7.43 20.07 4.81
N ASN A 60 6.17 19.94 4.35
CA ASN A 60 5.50 18.65 4.27
C ASN A 60 5.47 18.11 2.82
N LEU A 61 6.58 17.52 2.38
CA LEU A 61 6.68 16.78 1.11
C LEU A 61 6.23 15.31 1.20
N ALA A 62 5.85 14.83 2.39
CA ALA A 62 5.49 13.43 2.58
C ALA A 62 4.26 13.05 1.74
N GLY A 63 4.40 12.03 0.89
CA GLY A 63 3.33 11.55 0.01
C GLY A 63 3.07 12.41 -1.22
N ALA A 64 3.98 13.33 -1.58
CA ALA A 64 3.93 14.00 -2.88
C ALA A 64 4.24 12.99 -4.01
N SER A 65 3.43 12.98 -5.07
CA SER A 65 3.67 12.12 -6.23
C SER A 65 4.79 12.67 -7.09
N ASP A 66 5.46 11.78 -7.84
CA ASP A 66 6.49 12.18 -8.80
C ASP A 66 5.96 13.22 -9.80
N THR A 67 4.71 13.08 -10.25
CA THR A 67 4.05 14.05 -11.14
C THR A 67 3.95 15.46 -10.56
N VAL A 68 3.71 15.57 -9.25
CA VAL A 68 3.67 16.86 -8.53
C VAL A 68 5.07 17.44 -8.42
N LEU A 69 6.07 16.62 -8.10
CA LEU A 69 7.47 17.05 -8.01
C LEU A 69 8.01 17.52 -9.37
N GLU A 70 7.65 16.83 -10.45
CA GLU A 70 7.96 17.25 -11.82
C GLU A 70 7.25 18.53 -12.23
N GLY A 71 5.98 18.69 -11.84
CA GLY A 71 5.25 19.94 -12.02
C GLY A 71 5.93 21.11 -11.33
N LEU A 72 6.39 20.91 -10.08
CA LEU A 72 7.16 21.90 -9.34
C LEU A 72 8.51 22.22 -9.98
N ALA A 73 9.25 21.19 -10.41
CA ALA A 73 10.53 21.37 -11.06
C ALA A 73 10.41 22.21 -12.34
N ARG A 74 9.35 21.98 -13.13
CA ARG A 74 9.06 22.78 -14.33
C ARG A 74 8.61 24.20 -13.99
N ALA A 75 7.67 24.35 -13.04
CA ALA A 75 7.15 25.66 -12.63
C ALA A 75 8.24 26.56 -12.01
N LEU A 76 9.18 25.96 -11.28
CA LEU A 76 10.32 26.63 -10.66
C LEU A 76 11.60 26.55 -11.51
N GLN A 77 11.50 26.15 -12.78
CA GLN A 77 12.63 26.07 -13.74
C GLN A 77 13.92 25.55 -13.09
N LEU A 78 13.80 24.45 -12.34
CA LEU A 78 14.91 23.87 -11.60
C LEU A 78 15.89 23.24 -12.59
N ASP A 79 17.19 23.41 -12.31
CA ASP A 79 18.23 22.67 -13.01
C ASP A 79 18.24 21.17 -12.61
N ASP A 80 19.02 20.36 -13.31
CA ASP A 80 19.05 18.90 -13.08
C ASP A 80 19.53 18.54 -11.66
N ALA A 81 20.44 19.34 -11.08
CA ALA A 81 20.96 19.12 -9.73
C ALA A 81 19.93 19.52 -8.66
N GLU A 82 19.27 20.65 -8.84
CA GLU A 82 18.17 21.16 -8.01
C GLU A 82 16.97 20.20 -8.06
N ARG A 83 16.66 19.67 -9.24
CA ARG A 83 15.64 18.65 -9.43
C ARG A 83 16.00 17.39 -8.65
N ALA A 84 17.20 16.85 -8.83
CA ALA A 84 17.65 15.67 -8.07
C ALA A 84 17.55 15.89 -6.55
N HIS A 85 17.98 17.07 -6.08
CA HIS A 85 17.88 17.44 -4.68
C HIS A 85 16.43 17.48 -4.16
N LEU A 86 15.48 18.00 -4.94
CA LEU A 86 14.06 18.01 -4.58
C LEU A 86 13.52 16.57 -4.40
N PHE A 87 13.88 15.66 -5.30
CA PHE A 87 13.49 14.25 -5.19
C PHE A 87 14.13 13.56 -3.97
N ASP A 88 15.38 13.87 -3.66
CA ASP A 88 16.04 13.35 -2.47
C ASP A 88 15.41 13.86 -1.17
N LEU A 89 15.04 15.15 -1.13
CA LEU A 89 14.28 15.73 -0.01
C LEU A 89 12.90 15.07 0.15
N ALA A 90 12.21 14.78 -0.95
CA ALA A 90 10.92 14.11 -0.92
C ALA A 90 11.04 12.68 -0.35
N ARG A 91 12.05 11.91 -0.82
CA ARG A 91 12.36 10.56 -0.30
C ARG A 91 12.74 10.58 1.17
N ALA A 92 13.53 11.56 1.59
CA ALA A 92 13.92 11.72 2.99
C ALA A 92 12.76 12.19 3.89
N ALA A 93 11.72 12.80 3.31
CA ALA A 93 10.50 13.18 4.01
C ALA A 93 9.46 12.06 4.09
N GLU A 94 9.60 11.00 3.27
CA GLU A 94 8.72 9.84 3.41
C GLU A 94 8.92 9.19 4.78
N PRO A 95 7.84 8.84 5.48
CA PRO A 95 7.95 8.06 6.69
C PRO A 95 8.62 6.73 6.33
N THR A 96 9.85 6.51 6.80
CA THR A 96 10.53 5.22 6.70
C THR A 96 9.53 4.14 7.04
N PRO A 97 9.24 3.17 6.15
CA PRO A 97 8.34 2.09 6.47
C PRO A 97 8.95 1.39 7.67
N ALA A 98 8.38 1.62 8.85
CA ALA A 98 8.82 0.96 10.07
C ALA A 98 8.80 -0.52 9.74
N ARG A 99 9.98 -1.17 9.74
CA ARG A 99 10.12 -2.61 9.52
C ARG A 99 8.99 -3.25 10.30
N SER A 100 8.10 -3.94 9.59
CA SER A 100 6.90 -4.54 10.15
C SER A 100 7.34 -5.39 11.34
N ARG A 101 7.26 -4.80 12.54
CA ARG A 101 7.53 -5.49 13.79
C ARG A 101 6.45 -6.53 13.83
N LYS A 102 6.82 -7.82 13.75
CA LYS A 102 5.88 -8.95 13.80
C LYS A 102 4.89 -8.66 14.91
N THR A 103 3.69 -8.23 14.53
CA THR A 103 2.66 -7.87 15.51
C THR A 103 2.34 -9.17 16.21
N ALA A 104 2.56 -9.24 17.52
CA ALA A 104 2.01 -10.33 18.32
C ALA A 104 0.52 -10.42 17.99
N PRO A 105 -0.05 -11.63 17.79
CA PRO A 105 -1.46 -11.76 17.47
C PRO A 105 -2.26 -11.01 18.54
N ALA A 106 -2.95 -9.94 18.14
CA ALA A 106 -3.74 -9.15 19.08
C ALA A 106 -4.84 -10.07 19.57
N THR A 107 -4.68 -10.56 20.80
CA THR A 107 -5.59 -11.52 21.40
C THR A 107 -6.85 -10.76 21.79
N ILE A 108 -7.99 -11.12 21.21
CA ILE A 108 -9.26 -10.50 21.55
C ILE A 108 -9.78 -11.04 22.89
N PRO A 109 -10.55 -10.25 23.66
CA PRO A 109 -11.22 -10.75 24.85
C PRO A 109 -12.16 -11.92 24.52
N ALA A 110 -12.24 -12.91 25.42
CA ALA A 110 -13.06 -14.12 25.22
C ALA A 110 -14.55 -13.80 24.98
N SER A 111 -15.07 -12.74 25.59
CA SER A 111 -16.46 -12.27 25.38
C SER A 111 -16.73 -11.88 23.92
N VAL A 112 -15.75 -11.27 23.25
CA VAL A 112 -15.87 -10.88 21.85
C VAL A 112 -15.85 -12.11 20.95
N GLN A 113 -15.04 -13.11 21.29
CA GLN A 113 -15.01 -14.39 20.56
C GLN A 113 -16.35 -15.14 20.70
N LEU A 114 -16.95 -15.14 21.90
CA LEU A 114 -18.26 -15.76 22.14
C LEU A 114 -19.38 -15.12 21.30
N VAL A 115 -19.43 -13.77 21.25
CA VAL A 115 -20.41 -13.06 20.41
C VAL A 115 -20.17 -13.37 18.93
N LEU A 116 -18.92 -13.46 18.52
CA LEU A 116 -18.55 -13.74 17.14
C LEU A 116 -18.96 -15.17 16.72
N ASP A 117 -18.80 -16.14 17.62
CA ASP A 117 -19.19 -17.53 17.38
C ASP A 117 -20.71 -17.75 17.44
N ALA A 118 -21.44 -16.89 18.17
CA ALA A 118 -22.91 -16.90 18.20
C ALA A 118 -23.55 -16.45 16.87
N VAL A 119 -22.84 -15.70 16.04
CA VAL A 119 -23.30 -15.30 14.71
C VAL A 119 -22.92 -16.40 13.71
N THR A 120 -23.87 -17.26 13.35
CA THR A 120 -23.62 -18.43 12.49
C THR A 120 -23.96 -18.20 11.01
N ASP A 121 -25.02 -17.43 10.74
CA ASP A 121 -25.62 -17.34 9.40
C ASP A 121 -25.09 -16.17 8.56
N THR A 122 -24.26 -15.31 9.14
CA THR A 122 -23.63 -14.18 8.44
C THR A 122 -22.14 -14.12 8.73
N PRO A 123 -21.29 -13.74 7.75
CA PRO A 123 -19.86 -13.60 7.98
C PRO A 123 -19.57 -12.41 8.90
N ALA A 124 -18.85 -12.66 9.99
CA ALA A 124 -18.46 -11.65 10.96
C ALA A 124 -16.98 -11.79 11.35
N TRP A 125 -16.28 -10.66 11.50
CA TRP A 125 -14.88 -10.62 11.91
C TRP A 125 -14.54 -9.33 12.66
N VAL A 126 -13.45 -9.37 13.42
CA VAL A 126 -12.89 -8.23 14.16
C VAL A 126 -11.62 -7.79 13.46
N ARG A 127 -11.43 -6.47 13.31
CA ARG A 127 -10.24 -5.87 12.70
C ARG A 127 -9.62 -4.78 13.56
N ASN A 128 -8.33 -4.54 13.40
CA ASN A 128 -7.66 -3.38 13.98
C ASN A 128 -7.73 -2.14 13.05
N ALA A 129 -7.21 -1.00 13.52
CA ALA A 129 -7.12 0.24 12.74
C ALA A 129 -6.25 0.13 11.47
N ARG A 130 -5.40 -0.91 11.38
CA ARG A 130 -4.58 -1.22 10.20
C ARG A 130 -5.29 -2.16 9.22
N HIS A 131 -6.55 -2.51 9.47
CA HIS A 131 -7.32 -3.49 8.69
C HIS A 131 -6.82 -4.95 8.77
N ASP A 132 -5.99 -5.27 9.77
CA ASP A 132 -5.62 -6.66 10.08
C ASP A 132 -6.79 -7.35 10.80
N MET A 133 -7.14 -8.55 10.35
CA MET A 133 -8.18 -9.39 10.93
C MET A 133 -7.65 -10.10 12.18
N LEU A 134 -8.30 -9.85 13.31
CA LEU A 134 -7.90 -10.35 14.64
C LEU A 134 -8.65 -11.63 15.01
N ALA A 135 -9.92 -11.71 14.64
CA ALA A 135 -10.79 -12.87 14.85
C ALA A 135 -11.85 -12.92 13.76
N ALA A 136 -12.35 -14.12 13.46
CA ALA A 136 -13.37 -14.33 12.44
C ALA A 136 -14.26 -15.53 12.83
N ASN A 137 -15.55 -15.47 12.53
CA ASN A 137 -16.42 -16.64 12.65
C ASN A 137 -16.17 -17.64 11.50
N ARG A 138 -16.80 -18.82 11.55
CA ARG A 138 -16.60 -19.88 10.54
C ARG A 138 -16.88 -19.39 9.11
N MET A 139 -17.95 -18.62 8.92
CA MET A 139 -18.35 -18.09 7.61
C MET A 139 -17.35 -17.05 7.09
N ALA A 140 -16.87 -16.14 7.94
CA ALA A 140 -15.84 -15.17 7.57
C ALA A 140 -14.49 -15.82 7.27
N ARG A 141 -14.13 -16.91 7.97
CA ARG A 141 -12.93 -17.69 7.64
C ARG A 141 -13.03 -18.35 6.27
N ALA A 142 -14.21 -18.86 5.91
CA ALA A 142 -14.45 -19.41 4.57
C ALA A 142 -14.37 -18.31 3.50
N LEU A 143 -14.98 -17.14 3.76
CA LEU A 143 -14.95 -15.99 2.85
C LEU A 143 -13.53 -15.47 2.61
N HIS A 144 -12.71 -15.40 3.66
CA HIS A 144 -11.34 -14.89 3.62
C HIS A 144 -10.27 -15.99 3.53
N ALA A 145 -10.62 -17.21 3.14
CA ALA A 145 -9.69 -18.34 3.10
C ALA A 145 -8.39 -18.05 2.31
N PRO A 146 -8.42 -17.38 1.13
CA PRO A 146 -7.19 -17.03 0.42
C PRO A 146 -6.31 -15.99 1.13
N LEU A 147 -6.90 -15.15 1.99
CA LEU A 147 -6.21 -14.12 2.78
C LEU A 147 -5.60 -14.72 4.06
N LEU A 148 -6.28 -15.71 4.66
CA LEU A 148 -5.83 -16.45 5.84
C LEU A 148 -4.78 -17.53 5.53
N ALA A 149 -4.65 -17.92 4.26
CA ALA A 149 -3.72 -18.97 3.83
C ALA A 149 -2.24 -18.54 3.80
N ASP A 150 -1.90 -17.26 3.98
CA ASP A 150 -0.51 -16.79 4.07
C ASP A 150 -0.06 -16.70 5.55
N PRO A 151 0.66 -17.71 6.08
CA PRO A 151 1.10 -17.71 7.48
C PRO A 151 2.22 -16.71 7.77
N ARG A 152 2.79 -16.06 6.75
CA ARG A 152 3.93 -15.15 6.94
C ARG A 152 3.50 -13.76 7.42
N ARG A 153 2.19 -13.45 7.37
CA ARG A 153 1.69 -12.08 7.56
C ARG A 153 0.28 -12.08 8.19
N PRO A 154 -0.08 -11.05 8.98
CA PRO A 154 -1.46 -10.90 9.44
C PRO A 154 -2.41 -10.69 8.25
N ALA A 155 -3.60 -11.30 8.31
CA ALA A 155 -4.61 -11.25 7.26
C ALA A 155 -5.22 -9.84 7.16
N ASN A 156 -4.70 -9.02 6.24
CA ASN A 156 -5.10 -7.61 6.07
C ASN A 156 -6.05 -7.41 4.89
N SER A 157 -7.27 -6.99 5.18
CA SER A 157 -8.35 -6.81 4.19
C SER A 157 -8.10 -5.67 3.17
N ALA A 158 -7.35 -4.63 3.54
CA ALA A 158 -7.02 -3.52 2.63
C ALA A 158 -5.97 -3.90 1.57
N ARG A 159 -5.22 -4.98 1.81
CA ARG A 159 -4.23 -5.49 0.84
C ARG A 159 -4.87 -6.32 -0.26
N SER A 160 -5.90 -7.10 0.06
CA SER A 160 -6.60 -7.92 -0.94
C SER A 160 -7.31 -7.10 -2.01
N SER A 161 -7.76 -5.89 -1.69
CA SER A 161 -8.42 -5.00 -2.66
C SER A 161 -7.45 -4.28 -3.61
N THR A 162 -6.19 -4.12 -3.21
CA THR A 162 -5.16 -3.35 -3.95
C THR A 162 -4.12 -4.22 -4.65
N SER A 163 -3.99 -5.48 -4.23
CA SER A 163 -3.19 -6.47 -4.94
C SER A 163 -3.94 -6.93 -6.19
N THR A 164 -3.68 -6.29 -7.34
CA THR A 164 -3.92 -6.91 -8.65
C THR A 164 -3.19 -8.25 -8.67
N ARG A 165 -3.93 -9.33 -8.38
CA ARG A 165 -3.40 -10.68 -8.42
C ARG A 165 -3.03 -10.94 -9.88
N ARG A 166 -1.73 -11.01 -10.18
CA ARG A 166 -1.30 -11.77 -11.36
C ARG A 166 -1.77 -13.19 -11.10
N HIS A 167 -2.84 -13.59 -11.77
CA HIS A 167 -3.19 -14.99 -11.90
C HIS A 167 -2.03 -15.66 -12.64
N THR A 168 -1.04 -16.17 -11.90
CA THR A 168 -0.23 -17.27 -12.41
C THR A 168 -1.11 -18.50 -12.32
N THR A 169 -1.94 -18.70 -13.35
CA THR A 169 -2.52 -20.00 -13.67
C THR A 169 -1.34 -20.93 -13.94
N SER A 170 -0.83 -21.58 -12.89
CA SER A 170 0.02 -22.74 -13.04
C SER A 170 -0.88 -23.86 -13.54
N THR A 171 -0.99 -23.96 -14.87
CA THR A 171 -1.47 -25.16 -15.54
C THR A 171 -0.56 -26.29 -15.10
N ARG A 172 -1.01 -27.04 -14.08
CA ARG A 172 -0.46 -28.34 -13.73
C ARG A 172 -0.80 -29.30 -14.87
N THR A 173 -0.03 -29.25 -15.95
CA THR A 173 -0.01 -30.27 -16.99
C THR A 173 0.33 -31.59 -16.30
N GLY A 174 -0.59 -32.54 -16.41
CA GLY A 174 -0.50 -33.82 -15.74
C GLY A 174 0.75 -34.58 -16.19
N ASN A 175 1.48 -35.10 -15.21
CA ASN A 175 2.28 -36.30 -15.40
C ASN A 175 1.62 -37.39 -14.57
N ALA A 176 0.85 -38.23 -15.26
CA ALA A 176 0.40 -39.51 -14.74
C ALA A 176 1.63 -40.41 -14.52
N PRO A 177 1.75 -41.12 -13.38
CA PRO A 177 2.79 -42.13 -13.22
C PRO A 177 2.45 -43.35 -14.11
N PRO A 178 3.44 -44.01 -14.72
CA PRO A 178 3.19 -45.24 -15.48
C PRO A 178 2.70 -46.34 -14.53
N THR A 179 1.59 -46.95 -14.92
CA THR A 179 0.94 -48.09 -14.29
C THR A 179 1.79 -49.34 -14.44
N THR A 180 2.55 -49.70 -13.40
CA THR A 180 3.14 -51.04 -13.31
C THR A 180 2.11 -51.99 -12.70
N SER A 181 1.47 -52.79 -13.56
CA SER A 181 0.57 -53.88 -13.17
C SER A 181 1.32 -54.95 -12.36
N PRO A 182 0.85 -55.38 -11.18
CA PRO A 182 1.22 -56.66 -10.63
C PRO A 182 0.27 -57.74 -11.17
N ARG A 183 0.90 -58.76 -11.77
CA ARG A 183 0.28 -59.95 -12.32
C ARG A 183 -0.65 -60.62 -11.31
N CYS A 184 -1.75 -61.13 -11.85
CA CYS A 184 -2.62 -62.13 -11.25
C CYS A 184 -1.80 -63.31 -10.69
N CYS A 185 -2.02 -63.61 -9.41
CA CYS A 185 -1.95 -64.98 -8.87
C CYS A 185 -3.11 -65.13 -7.87
N ALA A 186 -4.16 -65.81 -8.30
CA ALA A 186 -5.15 -66.41 -7.40
C ALA A 186 -4.49 -67.59 -6.65
N PRO A 187 -5.03 -67.99 -5.48
CA PRO A 187 -5.84 -69.22 -5.53
C PRO A 187 -7.14 -69.18 -4.71
N ARG A 188 -8.11 -69.85 -5.34
CA ARG A 188 -9.37 -70.53 -4.98
C ARG A 188 -9.95 -70.57 -3.53
N PRO A 189 -11.29 -70.79 -3.43
CA PRO A 189 -12.09 -70.57 -2.24
C PRO A 189 -12.36 -71.84 -1.39
N GLY A 190 -12.70 -71.62 -0.12
CA GLY A 190 -13.64 -72.46 0.62
C GLY A 190 -13.07 -73.20 1.83
N ALA A 191 -13.53 -72.84 3.03
CA ALA A 191 -14.24 -73.74 3.94
C ALA A 191 -14.67 -72.99 5.21
N ILE A 192 -15.98 -72.92 5.40
CA ILE A 192 -16.67 -72.56 6.62
C ILE A 192 -16.42 -73.67 7.66
N ARG A 193 -16.15 -73.31 8.92
CA ARG A 193 -16.65 -74.07 10.08
C ARG A 193 -16.60 -73.24 11.36
N THR A 194 -17.81 -72.94 11.83
CA THR A 194 -18.22 -72.66 13.20
C THR A 194 -17.70 -73.72 14.17
N THR A 195 -17.22 -73.33 15.36
CA THR A 195 -17.64 -73.93 16.64
C THR A 195 -17.30 -73.00 17.81
N SER A 196 -18.32 -72.68 18.62
CA SER A 196 -18.20 -72.22 20.01
C SER A 196 -17.58 -73.29 20.90
N CYS A 197 -16.90 -72.86 21.96
CA CYS A 197 -17.18 -73.19 23.36
C CYS A 197 -16.62 -72.09 24.25
#